data_AF-A0A1I0Z1V3-F1
#
_entry.id   AF-A0A1I0Z1V3-F1
#
_cell.length_a   1.000
_cell.length_b   1.000
_cell.length_c   1.000
_cell.angle_alpha   90.00
_cell.angle_beta   90.00
_cell.angle_gamma   90.00
#
_symmetry.space_group_name_H-M   'P 1'
#
loop_
_entity.id
_entity.type
_entity.pdbx_description
1 polymer ?
#
loop_
_entity_poly.entity_id
_entity_poly.type
_entity_poly.pdbx_seq_one_letter_code
_entity_poly.pdbx_strand_id
1 'polypeptide(L)'
;MINKANCGGTPTQLGNVVVLRATGNGDYDKYIYKLGPVAAVQTLVIPDRASANDARLNSYIQNAAVIWIAAGDQSVYYAQWKGTLLENLIQQQIRNKNVPFGGTSAGLMMLGNFNYVGGATYSVTSAEALANPYNTYMNLQKDFWSANMPSVVLGSAPLPVLLNTVTDSHFNTRDRMGRTLAFMARNVADGWVSPAAATITNEHAIAVDEQTALLLETEPVTGDVQASIVTNPKVTGYAYFMNTVSPPMCDATSTVATKALDNSCSGTFTMTNTPVNRLTGTSIRSANLFDLSAWKATTNADTANFRSYSIDVNHRTLNSTGNGGSIY
;
A
#
# COMPACT_ATOMS: atom_id res chain seq x y z
N MET A 1 -4.03 6.69 -0.19
CA MET A 1 -2.73 7.07 0.39
C MET A 1 -2.06 8.03 -0.57
N ILE A 2 -1.34 9.05 -0.09
CA ILE A 2 -0.58 9.99 -0.92
C ILE A 2 0.66 10.47 -0.19
N ASN A 3 1.79 10.52 -0.88
CA ASN A 3 2.95 11.29 -0.45
C ASN A 3 2.75 12.76 -0.81
N LYS A 4 3.00 13.63 0.15
CA LYS A 4 2.96 15.08 0.00
C LYS A 4 4.39 15.62 -0.11
N ALA A 5 4.62 16.44 -1.13
CA ALA A 5 5.80 17.28 -1.21
C ALA A 5 5.76 18.40 -0.17
N ASN A 6 6.89 18.70 0.47
CA ASN A 6 7.04 19.94 1.21
C ASN A 6 7.12 21.12 0.24
N CYS A 7 5.98 21.64 -0.18
CA CYS A 7 5.89 22.94 -0.82
C CYS A 7 6.07 24.02 0.26
N GLY A 8 7.32 24.31 0.64
CA GLY A 8 7.63 25.47 1.46
C GLY A 8 7.38 26.77 0.67
N GLY A 9 6.53 27.65 1.21
CA GLY A 9 6.24 28.98 0.64
C GLY A 9 4.83 29.14 0.06
N THR A 10 4.42 30.38 -0.21
CA THR A 10 3.19 30.69 -0.94
C THR A 10 3.35 30.25 -2.39
N PRO A 11 2.50 29.36 -2.93
CA PRO A 11 2.60 28.97 -4.34
C PRO A 11 2.46 30.21 -5.22
N THR A 12 3.51 30.54 -5.98
CA THR A 12 3.47 31.63 -6.96
C THR A 12 2.73 31.22 -8.24
N GLN A 13 2.43 29.92 -8.40
CA GLN A 13 1.73 29.36 -9.54
C GLN A 13 0.89 28.13 -9.12
N LEU A 14 -0.31 27.99 -9.68
CA LEU A 14 -1.16 26.81 -9.48
C LEU A 14 -0.61 25.60 -10.26
N GLY A 15 -0.81 24.41 -9.72
CA GLY A 15 -0.32 23.15 -10.29
C GLY A 15 -1.38 22.37 -11.07
N ASN A 16 -0.95 21.49 -11.99
CA ASN A 16 -1.83 20.54 -12.68
C ASN A 16 -1.99 19.25 -11.87
N VAL A 17 -3.22 18.78 -11.69
CA VAL A 17 -3.48 17.44 -11.13
C VAL A 17 -3.71 16.47 -12.27
N VAL A 18 -2.90 15.42 -12.35
CA VAL A 18 -3.06 14.35 -13.34
C VAL A 18 -3.63 13.12 -12.66
N VAL A 19 -4.80 12.67 -13.14
CA VAL A 19 -5.45 11.45 -12.68
C VAL A 19 -5.19 10.34 -13.70
N LEU A 20 -4.63 9.23 -13.26
CA LEU A 20 -4.33 8.06 -14.09
C LEU A 20 -5.37 6.98 -13.87
N ARG A 21 -5.92 6.45 -14.97
CA ARG A 21 -6.92 5.37 -14.96
C ARG A 21 -6.65 4.40 -16.10
N ALA A 22 -7.04 3.14 -15.95
CA ALA A 22 -7.00 2.17 -17.04
C ALA A 22 -8.34 2.12 -17.79
N THR A 23 -9.43 2.42 -17.08
CA THR A 23 -10.79 2.40 -17.62
C THR A 23 -11.60 3.59 -17.10
N GLY A 24 -12.76 3.81 -17.70
CA GLY A 24 -13.67 4.90 -17.35
C GLY A 24 -13.32 6.21 -18.08
N ASN A 25 -13.53 7.32 -17.39
CA ASN A 25 -13.51 8.68 -17.94
C ASN A 25 -12.96 9.69 -16.89
N GLY A 26 -13.10 10.99 -17.18
CA GLY A 26 -12.70 12.10 -16.31
C GLY A 26 -13.63 12.43 -15.13
N ASP A 27 -14.38 11.47 -14.57
CA ASP A 27 -15.33 11.73 -13.47
C ASP A 27 -14.69 12.38 -12.22
N TYR A 28 -13.38 12.21 -12.01
CA TYR A 28 -12.64 12.86 -10.92
C TYR A 28 -12.45 14.35 -11.15
N ASP A 29 -12.40 14.81 -12.40
CA ASP A 29 -11.87 16.13 -12.76
C ASP A 29 -12.70 17.25 -12.13
N LYS A 30 -14.03 17.18 -12.29
CA LYS A 30 -14.96 18.17 -11.73
C LYS A 30 -14.96 18.18 -10.20
N TYR A 31 -14.77 17.02 -9.57
CA TYR A 31 -14.73 16.92 -8.11
C TYR A 31 -13.43 17.55 -7.58
N ILE A 32 -12.27 17.14 -8.11
CA ILE A 32 -10.96 17.64 -7.67
C ILE A 32 -10.85 19.15 -7.91
N TYR A 33 -11.30 19.64 -9.06
CA TYR A 33 -11.25 21.07 -9.39
C TYR A 33 -12.04 21.94 -8.38
N LYS A 34 -13.03 21.37 -7.68
CA LYS A 34 -13.80 22.08 -6.65
C LYS A 34 -13.16 22.04 -5.25
N LEU A 35 -12.16 21.19 -5.02
CA LEU A 35 -11.54 21.03 -3.71
C LEU A 35 -10.59 22.18 -3.35
N GLY A 36 -10.07 22.90 -4.34
CA GLY A 36 -9.15 24.01 -4.13
C GLY A 36 -8.58 24.55 -5.43
N PRO A 37 -7.78 25.64 -5.35
CA PRO A 37 -7.22 26.26 -6.54
C PRO A 37 -6.16 25.36 -7.17
N VAL A 38 -6.42 24.95 -8.41
CA VAL A 38 -5.52 24.17 -9.28
C VAL A 38 -5.49 24.83 -10.67
N ALA A 39 -4.40 24.67 -11.42
CA ALA A 39 -4.32 25.22 -12.77
C ALA A 39 -5.21 24.43 -13.73
N ALA A 40 -5.17 23.10 -13.61
CA ALA A 40 -6.01 22.18 -14.35
C ALA A 40 -6.13 20.84 -13.60
N VAL A 41 -7.18 20.08 -13.93
CA VAL A 41 -7.27 18.66 -13.62
C VAL A 41 -7.45 17.92 -14.94
N GLN A 42 -6.64 16.90 -15.18
CA GLN A 42 -6.70 16.10 -16.38
C GLN A 42 -6.68 14.62 -16.02
N THR A 43 -7.72 13.91 -16.41
CA THR A 43 -7.69 12.44 -16.43
C THR A 43 -7.04 11.93 -17.72
N LEU A 44 -6.10 10.98 -17.57
CA LEU A 44 -5.54 10.17 -18.64
C LEU A 44 -6.05 8.73 -18.50
N VAL A 45 -6.75 8.24 -19.53
CA VAL A 45 -7.21 6.85 -19.60
C VAL A 45 -6.22 6.06 -20.44
N ILE A 46 -5.57 5.08 -19.82
CA ILE A 46 -4.44 4.33 -20.35
C ILE A 46 -4.75 2.84 -20.24
N PRO A 47 -5.58 2.31 -21.15
CA PRO A 47 -6.14 0.95 -21.06
C PRO A 47 -5.17 -0.16 -21.44
N ASP A 48 -4.08 0.16 -22.14
CA ASP A 48 -3.21 -0.83 -22.76
C ASP A 48 -1.73 -0.40 -22.79
N ARG A 49 -0.85 -1.35 -23.11
CA ARG A 49 0.59 -1.08 -23.25
C ARG A 49 0.92 -0.05 -24.33
N ALA A 50 0.11 0.08 -25.39
CA ALA A 50 0.38 1.01 -26.48
C ALA A 50 0.20 2.45 -25.99
N SER A 51 -0.94 2.74 -25.37
CA SER A 51 -1.23 4.02 -24.71
C SER A 51 -0.27 4.31 -23.56
N ALA A 52 0.16 3.30 -22.79
CA ALA A 52 1.16 3.46 -21.73
C ALA A 52 2.58 3.77 -22.24
N ASN A 53 2.83 3.57 -23.54
CA ASN A 53 4.08 3.93 -24.23
C ASN A 53 3.93 5.13 -25.17
N ASP A 54 2.78 5.81 -25.16
CA ASP A 54 2.55 6.97 -26.02
C ASP A 54 3.44 8.14 -25.57
N ALA A 55 4.26 8.67 -26.49
CA ALA A 55 5.17 9.77 -26.23
C ALA A 55 4.44 11.05 -25.76
N ARG A 56 3.15 11.21 -26.07
CA ARG A 56 2.33 12.34 -25.60
C ARG A 56 2.16 12.35 -24.08
N LEU A 57 2.30 11.21 -23.40
CA LEU A 57 2.26 11.16 -21.93
C LEU A 57 3.33 12.04 -21.29
N ASN A 58 4.47 12.24 -21.96
CA ASN A 58 5.57 13.02 -21.44
C ASN A 58 5.16 14.44 -21.06
N SER A 59 4.42 15.14 -21.94
CA SER A 59 4.01 16.53 -21.68
C SER A 59 3.00 16.62 -20.53
N TYR A 60 2.12 15.63 -20.35
CA TYR A 60 1.16 15.63 -19.25
C TYR A 60 1.87 15.33 -17.91
N ILE A 61 2.69 14.29 -17.87
CA ILE A 61 3.31 13.81 -16.63
C ILE A 61 4.42 14.77 -16.16
N GLN A 62 5.25 15.31 -17.06
CA GLN A 62 6.33 16.22 -16.67
C GLN A 62 5.85 17.56 -16.11
N ASN A 63 4.61 17.96 -16.44
CA ASN A 63 3.96 19.18 -15.97
C ASN A 63 2.97 18.92 -14.82
N ALA A 64 2.92 17.70 -14.30
CA ALA A 64 2.06 17.36 -13.17
C ALA A 64 2.63 17.95 -11.87
N ALA A 65 1.78 18.64 -11.12
CA ALA A 65 2.05 19.05 -9.75
C ALA A 65 1.52 18.03 -8.74
N VAL A 66 0.61 17.15 -9.14
CA VAL A 66 0.16 15.97 -8.38
C VAL A 66 -0.15 14.86 -9.38
N ILE A 67 0.25 13.62 -9.07
CA ILE A 67 -0.12 12.43 -9.83
C ILE A 67 -0.96 11.52 -8.93
N TRP A 68 -2.12 11.10 -9.43
CA TRP A 68 -3.06 10.28 -8.68
C TRP A 68 -3.51 9.05 -9.47
N ILE A 69 -3.30 7.85 -8.93
CA ILE A 69 -3.81 6.61 -9.52
C ILE A 69 -5.22 6.33 -8.97
N ALA A 70 -6.22 6.34 -9.85
CA ALA A 70 -7.60 6.14 -9.45
C ALA A 70 -7.93 4.68 -9.06
N ALA A 71 -9.15 4.49 -8.56
CA ALA A 71 -9.73 3.16 -8.40
C ALA A 71 -9.94 2.48 -9.77
N GLY A 72 -10.06 1.15 -9.77
CA GLY A 72 -10.19 0.35 -10.97
C GLY A 72 -9.84 -1.11 -10.67
N ASP A 73 -9.18 -1.75 -11.63
CA ASP A 73 -8.63 -3.10 -11.51
C ASP A 73 -7.11 -3.04 -11.51
N GLN A 74 -6.49 -3.41 -10.38
CA GLN A 74 -5.05 -3.40 -10.21
C GLN A 74 -4.33 -4.45 -11.08
N SER A 75 -5.02 -5.49 -11.56
CA SER A 75 -4.46 -6.44 -12.52
C SER A 75 -4.17 -5.77 -13.88
N VAL A 76 -5.02 -4.82 -14.28
CA VAL A 76 -4.84 -4.04 -15.51
C VAL A 76 -3.73 -3.03 -15.33
N TYR A 77 -3.66 -2.33 -14.19
CA TYR A 77 -2.53 -1.44 -13.90
C TYR A 77 -1.21 -2.19 -14.00
N TYR A 78 -1.10 -3.33 -13.32
CA TYR A 78 0.10 -4.15 -13.37
C TYR A 78 0.45 -4.62 -14.79
N ALA A 79 -0.50 -5.24 -15.50
CA ALA A 79 -0.24 -5.81 -16.82
C ALA A 79 0.11 -4.76 -17.89
N GLN A 80 -0.56 -3.61 -17.84
CA GLN A 80 -0.49 -2.62 -18.92
C GLN A 80 0.55 -1.53 -18.66
N TRP A 81 0.85 -1.19 -17.41
CA TRP A 81 1.74 -0.06 -17.10
C TRP A 81 3.14 -0.49 -16.69
N LYS A 82 3.34 -1.69 -16.14
CA LYS A 82 4.68 -2.16 -15.75
C LYS A 82 5.63 -2.21 -16.95
N GLY A 83 6.84 -1.72 -16.78
CA GLY A 83 7.91 -1.67 -17.78
C GLY A 83 7.56 -0.79 -18.98
N THR A 84 6.76 0.25 -18.80
CA THR A 84 6.38 1.19 -19.87
C THR A 84 6.92 2.59 -19.64
N LEU A 85 6.81 3.44 -20.67
CA LEU A 85 7.13 4.87 -20.57
C LEU A 85 6.36 5.55 -19.44
N LEU A 86 5.07 5.24 -19.25
CA LEU A 86 4.24 5.81 -18.19
C LEU A 86 4.89 5.60 -16.81
N GLU A 87 5.24 4.36 -16.48
CA GLU A 87 5.83 4.01 -15.19
C GLU A 87 7.14 4.78 -14.97
N ASN A 88 8.01 4.80 -15.99
CA ASN A 88 9.27 5.53 -15.94
C ASN A 88 9.05 7.05 -15.72
N LEU A 89 8.10 7.67 -16.42
CA LEU A 89 7.79 9.09 -16.27
C LEU A 89 7.30 9.41 -14.86
N ILE A 90 6.42 8.57 -14.31
CA ILE A 90 5.93 8.72 -12.92
C ILE A 90 7.10 8.62 -11.95
N GLN A 91 7.94 7.59 -12.06
CA GLN A 91 9.10 7.41 -11.20
C GLN A 91 10.07 8.59 -11.29
N GLN A 92 10.27 9.18 -12.47
CA GLN A 92 11.08 10.38 -12.65
C GLN A 92 10.48 11.61 -11.94
N GLN A 93 9.16 11.81 -12.02
CA GLN A 93 8.52 12.93 -11.30
C GLN A 93 8.66 12.77 -9.79
N ILE A 94 8.50 11.55 -9.28
CA ILE A 94 8.63 11.27 -7.86
C ILE A 94 10.08 11.46 -7.41
N ARG A 95 11.04 10.78 -8.04
CA ARG A 95 12.46 10.79 -7.61
C ARG A 95 13.16 12.13 -7.82
N ASN A 96 12.89 12.82 -8.93
CA ASN A 96 13.68 14.00 -9.32
C ASN A 96 13.02 15.31 -8.90
N LYS A 97 11.70 15.32 -8.72
CA LYS A 97 10.94 16.54 -8.41
C LYS A 97 10.10 16.44 -7.14
N ASN A 98 10.13 15.30 -6.44
CA ASN A 98 9.30 15.03 -5.27
C ASN A 98 7.81 15.31 -5.52
N VAL A 99 7.31 15.06 -6.74
CA VAL A 99 5.90 15.32 -7.07
C VAL A 99 5.00 14.50 -6.14
N PRO A 100 4.01 15.12 -5.47
CA PRO A 100 3.01 14.40 -4.70
C PRO A 100 2.36 13.29 -5.51
N PHE A 101 2.37 12.09 -4.95
CA PHE A 101 1.96 10.87 -5.64
C PHE A 101 1.11 9.99 -4.72
N GLY A 102 -0.03 9.52 -5.22
CA GLY A 102 -0.94 8.72 -4.42
C GLY A 102 -1.93 7.90 -5.24
N GLY A 103 -2.81 7.21 -4.53
CA GLY A 103 -3.85 6.42 -5.14
C GLY A 103 -4.91 5.91 -4.15
N THR A 104 -6.00 5.41 -4.72
CA THR A 104 -7.16 4.88 -3.99
C THR A 104 -7.58 3.51 -4.52
N SER A 105 -8.09 2.65 -3.64
CA SER A 105 -8.53 1.29 -3.98
C SER A 105 -7.42 0.52 -4.72
N ALA A 106 -7.67 0.06 -5.96
CA ALA A 106 -6.65 -0.53 -6.85
C ALA A 106 -5.39 0.34 -6.99
N GLY A 107 -5.54 1.67 -7.08
CA GLY A 107 -4.39 2.58 -7.15
C GLY A 107 -3.55 2.60 -5.87
N LEU A 108 -4.16 2.41 -4.70
CA LEU A 108 -3.44 2.27 -3.42
C LEU A 108 -2.63 0.97 -3.39
N MET A 109 -3.18 -0.11 -3.93
CA MET A 109 -2.56 -1.45 -3.94
C MET A 109 -1.31 -1.51 -4.85
N MET A 110 -1.15 -0.53 -5.74
CA MET A 110 0.04 -0.38 -6.57
C MET A 110 1.14 0.48 -5.94
N LEU A 111 0.91 1.12 -4.79
CA LEU A 111 1.90 2.05 -4.19
C LEU A 111 3.01 1.34 -3.41
N GLY A 112 2.77 0.11 -2.95
CA GLY A 112 3.77 -0.69 -2.23
C GLY A 112 4.83 -1.27 -3.16
N ASN A 113 5.89 -1.80 -2.56
CA ASN A 113 6.86 -2.67 -3.22
C ASN A 113 6.21 -3.98 -3.71
N PHE A 114 5.38 -4.56 -2.84
CA PHE A 114 4.65 -5.79 -3.12
C PHE A 114 3.21 -5.43 -3.48
N ASN A 115 2.73 -5.94 -4.61
CA ASN A 115 1.42 -5.61 -5.15
C ASN A 115 0.58 -6.87 -5.24
N TYR A 116 -0.55 -6.88 -4.53
CA TYR A 116 -1.58 -7.87 -4.78
C TYR A 116 -2.37 -7.46 -6.01
N VAL A 117 -2.13 -8.12 -7.15
CA VAL A 117 -2.75 -7.75 -8.43
C VAL A 117 -4.08 -8.48 -8.67
N GLY A 118 -4.40 -9.47 -7.83
CA GLY A 118 -5.65 -10.24 -7.90
C GLY A 118 -5.83 -11.03 -9.20
N GLY A 119 -7.05 -11.57 -9.38
CA GLY A 119 -7.51 -12.09 -10.67
C GLY A 119 -8.35 -11.04 -11.39
N ALA A 120 -8.39 -11.09 -12.73
CA ALA A 120 -9.09 -10.12 -13.57
C ALA A 120 -10.58 -9.89 -13.20
N THR A 121 -11.22 -10.85 -12.53
CA THR A 121 -12.62 -10.75 -12.10
C THR A 121 -12.84 -11.14 -10.63
N TYR A 122 -11.77 -11.43 -9.88
CA TYR A 122 -11.91 -12.01 -8.53
C TYR A 122 -10.81 -11.53 -7.58
N SER A 123 -11.21 -11.22 -6.33
CA SER A 123 -10.30 -10.83 -5.26
C SER A 123 -10.35 -11.87 -4.15
N VAL A 124 -9.20 -12.46 -3.82
CA VAL A 124 -9.08 -13.40 -2.70
C VAL A 124 -9.62 -12.81 -1.40
N THR A 125 -10.38 -13.62 -0.68
CA THR A 125 -10.93 -13.32 0.64
C THR A 125 -9.94 -13.73 1.75
N SER A 126 -10.13 -13.22 2.97
CA SER A 126 -9.34 -13.68 4.12
C SER A 126 -9.48 -15.17 4.38
N ALA A 127 -10.70 -15.72 4.27
CA ALA A 127 -10.93 -17.15 4.47
C ALA A 127 -10.15 -18.02 3.47
N GLU A 128 -10.13 -17.66 2.19
CA GLU A 128 -9.40 -18.40 1.16
C GLU A 128 -7.88 -18.28 1.32
N ALA A 129 -7.39 -17.06 1.58
CA ALA A 129 -5.97 -16.79 1.75
C ALA A 129 -5.40 -17.49 2.99
N LEU A 130 -6.15 -17.52 4.10
CA LEU A 130 -5.78 -18.24 5.31
C LEU A 130 -5.88 -19.77 5.14
N ALA A 131 -6.82 -20.26 4.34
CA ALA A 131 -7.00 -21.68 4.08
C ALA A 131 -5.88 -22.28 3.22
N ASN A 132 -5.39 -21.52 2.24
CA ASN A 132 -4.26 -21.89 1.40
C ASN A 132 -3.59 -20.61 0.86
N PRO A 133 -2.41 -20.21 1.40
CA PRO A 133 -1.72 -19.01 0.96
C PRO A 133 -1.11 -19.14 -0.44
N TYR A 134 -1.11 -20.34 -1.05
CA TYR A 134 -0.66 -20.61 -2.43
C TYR A 134 -1.82 -20.89 -3.40
N ASN A 135 -3.06 -20.56 -3.04
CA ASN A 135 -4.19 -20.74 -3.94
C ASN A 135 -4.08 -19.86 -5.21
N THR A 136 -4.85 -20.19 -6.25
CA THR A 136 -4.78 -19.52 -7.56
C THR A 136 -5.15 -18.03 -7.55
N TYR A 137 -5.80 -17.54 -6.49
CA TYR A 137 -6.18 -16.14 -6.33
C TYR A 137 -5.12 -15.34 -5.56
N MET A 138 -4.10 -15.97 -4.98
CA MET A 138 -2.97 -15.31 -4.28
C MET A 138 -1.93 -14.76 -5.26
N ASN A 139 -2.38 -13.86 -6.14
CA ASN A 139 -1.55 -13.25 -7.18
C ASN A 139 -0.79 -12.03 -6.65
N LEU A 140 0.40 -12.28 -6.09
CA LEU A 140 1.33 -11.27 -5.59
C LEU A 140 2.43 -11.00 -6.62
N GLN A 141 2.88 -9.76 -6.68
CA GLN A 141 3.93 -9.29 -7.59
C GLN A 141 4.87 -8.33 -6.84
N LYS A 142 6.09 -8.12 -7.34
CA LYS A 142 7.12 -7.31 -6.64
C LYS A 142 7.92 -6.35 -7.53
N ASP A 143 7.56 -6.25 -8.80
CA ASP A 143 8.37 -5.62 -9.84
C ASP A 143 7.60 -4.53 -10.59
N PHE A 144 6.48 -4.04 -10.05
CA PHE A 144 5.68 -3.04 -10.73
C PHE A 144 6.43 -1.73 -10.99
N TRP A 145 7.30 -1.30 -10.06
CA TRP A 145 8.09 -0.07 -10.18
C TRP A 145 9.52 -0.32 -10.69
N SER A 146 9.73 -1.39 -11.46
CA SER A 146 11.06 -1.83 -11.89
C SER A 146 11.51 -1.27 -13.25
N ALA A 147 10.76 -0.37 -13.88
CA ALA A 147 11.15 0.22 -15.16
C ALA A 147 12.56 0.83 -15.07
N ASN A 148 13.41 0.40 -16.01
CA ASN A 148 14.82 0.80 -16.12
C ASN A 148 15.72 0.41 -14.92
N MET A 149 15.26 -0.52 -14.07
CA MET A 149 16.10 -1.14 -13.04
C MET A 149 16.62 -2.49 -13.55
N PRO A 150 17.90 -2.86 -13.29
CA PRO A 150 18.40 -4.20 -13.60
C PRO A 150 17.54 -5.27 -12.92
N SER A 151 17.24 -6.38 -13.59
CA SER A 151 16.41 -7.49 -13.06
C SER A 151 16.91 -8.14 -11.76
N VAL A 152 18.09 -7.74 -11.26
CA VAL A 152 18.71 -8.25 -10.02
C VAL A 152 18.34 -7.46 -8.76
N VAL A 153 17.59 -6.35 -8.88
CA VAL A 153 17.14 -5.60 -7.69
C VAL A 153 15.94 -6.30 -7.05
N LEU A 154 16.08 -6.68 -5.78
CA LEU A 154 15.03 -7.30 -4.96
C LEU A 154 13.93 -6.27 -4.64
N GLY A 155 13.05 -6.01 -5.62
CA GLY A 155 11.90 -5.14 -5.45
C GLY A 155 12.17 -3.66 -5.78
N SER A 156 11.10 -2.93 -6.02
CA SER A 156 11.08 -1.49 -6.27
C SER A 156 9.76 -0.91 -5.80
N ALA A 157 9.83 0.21 -5.08
CA ALA A 157 8.67 1.00 -4.67
C ALA A 157 8.80 2.42 -5.22
N PRO A 158 7.69 3.15 -5.42
CA PRO A 158 7.74 4.52 -5.91
C PRO A 158 8.35 5.46 -4.86
N LEU A 159 8.29 5.08 -3.58
CA LEU A 159 8.86 5.80 -2.44
C LEU A 159 9.78 4.84 -1.66
N PRO A 160 11.02 5.25 -1.31
CA PRO A 160 11.94 4.37 -0.56
C PRO A 160 11.38 3.82 0.74
N VAL A 161 10.56 4.59 1.46
CA VAL A 161 9.93 4.16 2.72
C VAL A 161 8.87 3.06 2.54
N LEU A 162 8.39 2.85 1.31
CA LEU A 162 7.44 1.77 0.98
C LEU A 162 8.14 0.52 0.43
N LEU A 163 9.48 0.46 0.49
CA LEU A 163 10.21 -0.79 0.28
C LEU A 163 9.73 -1.85 1.29
N ASN A 164 9.77 -3.11 0.85
CA ASN A 164 9.28 -4.25 1.63
C ASN A 164 7.83 -4.12 2.15
N THR A 165 7.01 -3.27 1.51
CA THR A 165 5.65 -3.00 1.97
C THR A 165 4.62 -3.51 0.97
N VAL A 166 3.65 -4.30 1.44
CA VAL A 166 2.38 -4.57 0.75
C VAL A 166 1.30 -3.59 1.21
N THR A 167 0.42 -3.17 0.31
CA THR A 167 -0.70 -2.27 0.66
C THR A 167 -2.07 -2.90 0.38
N ASP A 168 -3.04 -2.65 1.25
CA ASP A 168 -4.43 -3.09 1.05
C ASP A 168 -5.46 -1.98 1.32
N SER A 169 -6.57 -2.00 0.60
CA SER A 169 -7.66 -1.01 0.65
C SER A 169 -8.97 -1.66 1.10
N HIS A 170 -9.99 -0.85 1.43
CA HIS A 170 -11.31 -1.35 1.84
C HIS A 170 -11.23 -2.37 3.00
N PHE A 171 -10.30 -2.12 3.93
CA PHE A 171 -9.71 -3.18 4.71
C PHE A 171 -10.69 -3.85 5.68
N ASN A 172 -11.24 -3.09 6.63
CA ASN A 172 -12.21 -3.61 7.60
C ASN A 172 -13.55 -4.00 6.92
N THR A 173 -14.08 -3.13 6.04
CA THR A 173 -15.40 -3.35 5.41
C THR A 173 -15.49 -4.63 4.58
N ARG A 174 -14.35 -5.17 4.13
CA ARG A 174 -14.29 -6.40 3.33
C ARG A 174 -13.56 -7.54 4.03
N ASP A 175 -13.38 -7.44 5.35
CA ASP A 175 -12.66 -8.39 6.18
C ASP A 175 -11.32 -8.85 5.56
N ARG A 176 -10.36 -7.93 5.44
CA ARG A 176 -9.09 -8.16 4.71
C ARG A 176 -7.87 -8.40 5.59
N MET A 177 -7.99 -8.46 6.91
CA MET A 177 -6.87 -8.74 7.81
C MET A 177 -6.20 -10.08 7.49
N GLY A 178 -6.99 -11.16 7.39
CA GLY A 178 -6.45 -12.50 7.14
C GLY A 178 -5.72 -12.61 5.80
N ARG A 179 -6.24 -12.01 4.73
CA ARG A 179 -5.56 -12.03 3.43
C ARG A 179 -4.29 -11.18 3.44
N THR A 180 -4.27 -10.04 4.12
CA THR A 180 -3.07 -9.21 4.22
C THR A 180 -1.98 -9.91 5.00
N LEU A 181 -2.31 -10.59 6.10
CA LEU A 181 -1.36 -11.44 6.82
C LEU A 181 -0.83 -12.59 5.94
N ALA A 182 -1.68 -13.19 5.11
CA ALA A 182 -1.25 -14.20 4.14
C ALA A 182 -0.35 -13.61 3.03
N PHE A 183 -0.57 -12.37 2.59
CA PHE A 183 0.33 -11.68 1.67
C PHE A 183 1.71 -11.49 2.28
N MET A 184 1.76 -10.98 3.50
CA MET A 184 3.01 -10.82 4.26
C MET A 184 3.74 -12.16 4.43
N ALA A 185 2.99 -13.21 4.80
CA ALA A 185 3.55 -14.56 4.91
C ALA A 185 4.18 -15.03 3.60
N ARG A 186 3.50 -14.81 2.46
CA ARG A 186 4.02 -15.19 1.14
C ARG A 186 5.25 -14.40 0.72
N ASN A 187 5.29 -13.10 0.97
CA ASN A 187 6.46 -12.28 0.64
C ASN A 187 7.72 -12.77 1.39
N VAL A 188 7.57 -13.18 2.66
CA VAL A 188 8.66 -13.80 3.44
C VAL A 188 8.99 -15.21 2.93
N ALA A 189 7.98 -16.06 2.75
CA ALA A 189 8.13 -17.46 2.34
C ALA A 189 8.80 -17.62 0.96
N ASP A 190 8.43 -16.76 0.01
CA ASP A 190 8.95 -16.77 -1.35
C ASP A 190 10.35 -16.10 -1.43
N GLY A 191 10.92 -15.70 -0.29
CA GLY A 191 12.27 -15.14 -0.18
C GLY A 191 12.39 -13.72 -0.75
N TRP A 192 11.29 -12.98 -0.87
CA TRP A 192 11.31 -11.62 -1.39
C TRP A 192 11.82 -10.61 -0.37
N VAL A 193 11.70 -10.95 0.92
CA VAL A 193 12.20 -10.19 2.05
C VAL A 193 12.59 -11.16 3.17
N SER A 194 13.65 -10.81 3.90
CA SER A 194 14.10 -11.61 5.04
C SER A 194 13.36 -11.19 6.32
N PRO A 195 12.98 -12.11 7.21
CA PRO A 195 12.29 -11.78 8.46
C PRO A 195 13.21 -11.16 9.55
N ALA A 196 14.27 -10.45 9.18
CA ALA A 196 15.29 -9.97 10.11
C ALA A 196 14.89 -8.67 10.85
N ALA A 197 14.56 -8.83 12.14
CA ALA A 197 14.49 -7.86 13.25
C ALA A 197 14.15 -6.38 12.94
N ALA A 198 13.01 -5.93 13.49
CA ALA A 198 12.50 -4.57 13.76
C ALA A 198 13.01 -3.33 12.95
N THR A 199 13.46 -3.49 11.71
CA THR A 199 13.92 -2.39 10.84
C THR A 199 13.26 -2.48 9.47
N ILE A 200 13.53 -1.51 8.58
CA ILE A 200 13.06 -1.46 7.18
C ILE A 200 13.34 -2.74 6.36
N THR A 201 14.13 -3.68 6.89
CA THR A 201 14.39 -4.99 6.30
C THR A 201 13.29 -6.03 6.51
N ASN A 202 12.30 -5.77 7.36
CA ASN A 202 11.15 -6.67 7.56
C ASN A 202 10.07 -6.51 6.49
N GLU A 203 9.25 -7.54 6.32
CA GLU A 203 7.99 -7.42 5.60
C GLU A 203 7.04 -6.50 6.38
N HIS A 204 6.47 -5.53 5.68
CA HIS A 204 5.54 -4.55 6.18
C HIS A 204 4.21 -4.62 5.44
N ALA A 205 3.12 -4.29 6.13
CA ALA A 205 1.86 -4.01 5.47
C ALA A 205 1.23 -2.72 5.95
N ILE A 206 0.63 -1.99 5.01
CA ILE A 206 -0.22 -0.83 5.29
C ILE A 206 -1.60 -1.09 4.71
N ALA A 207 -2.59 -1.13 5.58
CA ALA A 207 -3.98 -1.30 5.16
C ALA A 207 -4.83 -0.09 5.57
N VAL A 208 -5.76 0.30 4.69
CA VAL A 208 -6.56 1.51 4.86
C VAL A 208 -8.04 1.23 4.63
N ASP A 209 -8.88 1.70 5.55
CA ASP A 209 -10.32 1.60 5.44
C ASP A 209 -10.92 2.48 4.33
N GLU A 210 -12.19 2.25 4.03
CA GLU A 210 -12.95 3.14 3.16
C GLU A 210 -13.04 4.55 3.75
N GLN A 211 -13.11 5.55 2.86
CA GLN A 211 -13.23 6.97 3.25
C GLN A 211 -12.13 7.48 4.20
N THR A 212 -11.00 6.78 4.18
CA THR A 212 -9.82 7.05 5.00
C THR A 212 -8.62 7.21 4.08
N ALA A 213 -7.75 8.16 4.38
CA ALA A 213 -6.49 8.33 3.68
C ALA A 213 -5.33 8.46 4.65
N LEU A 214 -4.21 7.87 4.24
CA LEU A 214 -2.89 8.15 4.81
C LEU A 214 -2.17 9.18 3.96
N LEU A 215 -1.69 10.23 4.61
CA LEU A 215 -0.80 11.24 4.05
C LEU A 215 0.61 10.94 4.55
N LEU A 216 1.55 10.72 3.63
CA LEU A 216 2.96 10.52 3.95
C LEU A 216 3.67 11.85 3.76
N GLU A 217 4.37 12.33 4.78
CA GLU A 217 5.09 13.60 4.75
C GLU A 217 6.53 13.36 5.22
N THR A 218 7.50 13.80 4.42
CA THR A 218 8.91 13.80 4.82
C THR A 218 9.17 14.99 5.74
N GLU A 219 9.75 14.75 6.91
CA GLU A 219 10.20 15.80 7.82
C GLU A 219 11.43 16.50 7.20
N PRO A 220 11.42 17.83 6.98
CA PRO A 220 12.46 18.52 6.23
C PRO A 220 13.87 18.45 6.83
N VAL A 221 13.99 18.30 8.14
CA VAL A 221 15.24 18.32 8.90
C VAL A 221 15.85 16.93 9.03
N THR A 222 15.06 15.94 9.47
CA THR A 222 15.53 14.57 9.70
C THR A 222 15.46 13.71 8.45
N GLY A 223 14.59 14.06 7.49
CA GLY A 223 14.28 13.23 6.34
C GLY A 223 13.38 12.04 6.66
N ASP A 224 12.90 11.92 7.91
CA ASP A 224 12.02 10.84 8.31
C ASP A 224 10.64 10.99 7.67
N VAL A 225 10.01 9.89 7.31
CA VAL A 225 8.66 9.93 6.74
C VAL A 225 7.64 9.63 7.82
N GLN A 226 6.72 10.55 8.02
CA GLN A 226 5.60 10.41 8.93
C GLN A 226 4.30 10.18 8.16
N ALA A 227 3.49 9.23 8.63
CA ALA A 227 2.14 9.00 8.14
C ALA A 227 1.14 9.68 9.07
N SER A 228 0.27 10.53 8.52
CA SER A 228 -0.91 11.04 9.21
C SER A 228 -2.19 10.50 8.56
N ILE A 229 -3.20 10.25 9.39
CA ILE A 229 -4.50 9.74 8.94
C ILE A 229 -5.51 10.89 8.83
N VAL A 230 -6.31 10.86 7.76
CA VAL A 230 -7.46 11.75 7.56
C VAL A 230 -8.68 10.93 7.15
N THR A 231 -9.86 11.30 7.65
CA THR A 231 -11.13 10.66 7.30
C THR A 231 -12.12 11.69 6.75
N ASN A 232 -13.10 11.22 5.99
CA ASN A 232 -14.22 12.06 5.61
C ASN A 232 -14.97 12.57 6.87
N PRO A 233 -15.62 13.75 6.80
CA PRO A 233 -16.42 14.25 7.90
C PRO A 233 -17.46 13.21 8.36
N LYS A 234 -17.57 13.02 9.68
CA LYS A 234 -18.50 12.06 10.32
C LYS A 234 -18.21 10.59 10.02
N VAL A 235 -17.04 10.27 9.47
CA VAL A 235 -16.56 8.89 9.30
C VAL A 235 -15.48 8.60 10.32
N THR A 236 -15.68 7.53 11.09
CA THR A 236 -14.60 6.88 11.84
C THR A 236 -13.95 5.86 10.92
N GLY A 237 -12.67 6.04 10.64
CA GLY A 237 -11.93 5.19 9.73
C GLY A 237 -10.51 4.98 10.21
N TYR A 238 -9.95 3.83 9.86
CA TYR A 238 -8.70 3.36 10.43
C TYR A 238 -7.65 3.10 9.34
N ALA A 239 -6.40 3.20 9.78
CA ALA A 239 -5.25 2.68 9.06
C ALA A 239 -4.47 1.74 9.97
N TYR A 240 -3.94 0.69 9.37
CA TYR A 240 -3.29 -0.42 10.04
C TYR A 240 -1.87 -0.56 9.51
N PHE A 241 -0.90 -0.58 10.41
CA PHE A 241 0.51 -0.78 10.12
C PHE A 241 0.94 -2.08 10.77
N MET A 242 1.45 -3.01 9.97
CA MET A 242 1.83 -4.35 10.39
C MET A 242 3.25 -4.65 9.97
N ASN A 243 3.95 -5.50 10.72
CA ASN A 243 5.26 -6.02 10.33
C ASN A 243 5.43 -7.46 10.76
N THR A 244 6.28 -8.21 10.07
CA THR A 244 6.66 -9.57 10.52
C THR A 244 7.69 -9.49 11.64
N VAL A 245 7.57 -10.39 12.63
CA VAL A 245 8.56 -10.56 13.71
C VAL A 245 9.16 -11.97 13.76
N SER A 246 8.52 -12.91 13.07
CA SER A 246 8.97 -14.29 12.94
C SER A 246 8.62 -14.81 11.54
N PRO A 247 9.38 -15.79 11.02
CA PRO A 247 9.04 -16.44 9.75
C PRO A 247 7.66 -17.14 9.85
N PRO A 248 6.83 -17.09 8.80
CA PRO A 248 5.63 -17.90 8.73
C PRO A 248 5.98 -19.39 8.64
N MET A 249 5.25 -20.22 9.38
CA MET A 249 5.51 -21.66 9.45
C MET A 249 4.36 -22.43 8.81
N CYS A 250 4.68 -23.58 8.21
CA CYS A 250 3.66 -24.51 7.75
C CYS A 250 2.97 -25.16 8.92
N ASP A 251 1.66 -25.27 8.78
CA ASP A 251 0.84 -26.02 9.68
C ASP A 251 0.96 -27.51 9.34
N ALA A 252 1.85 -28.20 10.05
CA ALA A 252 2.03 -29.63 9.89
C ALA A 252 0.95 -30.37 10.70
N THR A 253 0.19 -31.25 10.05
CA THR A 253 -0.69 -32.21 10.72
C THR A 253 0.14 -33.17 11.58
N SER A 254 0.40 -32.78 12.83
CA SER A 254 0.95 -33.52 14.00
C SER A 254 2.16 -34.47 13.81
N THR A 255 2.72 -34.63 12.61
CA THR A 255 3.71 -35.67 12.28
C THR A 255 4.92 -35.15 11.50
N VAL A 256 4.88 -33.90 11.03
CA VAL A 256 6.01 -33.23 10.38
C VAL A 256 6.53 -32.15 11.32
N ALA A 257 7.85 -32.07 11.51
CA ALA A 257 8.47 -30.96 12.20
C ALA A 257 7.99 -29.62 11.61
N THR A 258 7.82 -28.61 12.45
CA THR A 258 7.51 -27.24 12.01
C THR A 258 8.54 -26.81 10.97
N LYS A 259 8.10 -26.64 9.72
CA LYS A 259 8.94 -26.16 8.61
C LYS A 259 8.50 -24.76 8.17
N ALA A 260 9.41 -24.01 7.56
CA ALA A 260 9.10 -22.70 7.00
C ALA A 260 8.01 -22.82 5.92
N LEU A 261 7.20 -21.77 5.77
CA LEU A 261 6.19 -21.69 4.72
C LEU A 261 6.82 -21.85 3.33
N ASP A 262 6.33 -22.81 2.54
CA ASP A 262 6.71 -23.03 1.15
C ASP A 262 5.51 -23.56 0.34
N ASN A 263 5.65 -23.64 -0.98
CA ASN A 263 4.59 -24.10 -1.89
C ASN A 263 4.26 -25.61 -1.79
N SER A 264 5.06 -26.37 -1.06
CA SER A 264 4.81 -27.80 -0.79
C SER A 264 3.96 -28.00 0.47
N CYS A 265 3.59 -26.93 1.17
CA CYS A 265 2.69 -26.99 2.30
C CYS A 265 1.26 -27.19 1.81
N SER A 266 0.78 -28.43 1.95
CA SER A 266 -0.60 -28.81 1.69
C SER A 266 -1.51 -28.30 2.82
N GLY A 267 -1.69 -26.99 2.96
CA GLY A 267 -2.56 -26.46 3.99
C GLY A 267 -2.31 -25.02 4.41
N THR A 268 -2.58 -24.80 5.67
CA THR A 268 -2.60 -23.51 6.37
C THR A 268 -1.20 -23.12 6.82
N PHE A 269 -1.08 -21.91 7.35
CA PHE A 269 0.17 -21.42 7.91
C PHE A 269 -0.08 -20.84 9.30
N THR A 270 0.99 -20.70 10.06
CA THR A 270 0.99 -19.99 11.34
C THR A 270 1.92 -18.79 11.28
N MET A 271 1.49 -17.72 11.94
CA MET A 271 2.28 -16.55 12.26
C MET A 271 1.97 -16.18 13.70
N THR A 272 2.98 -15.89 14.49
CA THR A 272 2.79 -15.57 15.91
C THR A 272 3.30 -14.17 16.21
N ASN A 273 2.56 -13.50 17.08
CA ASN A 273 2.85 -12.19 17.62
C ASN A 273 3.04 -11.11 16.53
N THR A 274 2.26 -11.15 15.45
CA THR A 274 2.36 -10.16 14.37
C THR A 274 1.88 -8.80 14.90
N PRO A 275 2.74 -7.78 15.06
CA PRO A 275 2.32 -6.51 15.60
C PRO A 275 1.37 -5.79 14.64
N VAL A 276 0.32 -5.20 15.21
CA VAL A 276 -0.64 -4.36 14.51
C VAL A 276 -0.74 -3.04 15.25
N ASN A 277 -0.40 -1.97 14.54
CA ASN A 277 -0.56 -0.60 15.00
C ASN A 277 -1.72 0.02 14.23
N ARG A 278 -2.84 0.29 14.92
CA ARG A 278 -4.04 0.89 14.35
C ARG A 278 -4.16 2.34 14.75
N LEU A 279 -4.24 3.21 13.77
CA LEU A 279 -4.51 4.64 13.94
C LEU A 279 -5.95 4.93 13.50
N THR A 280 -6.65 5.80 14.23
CA THR A 280 -7.94 6.37 13.80
C THR A 280 -7.78 7.84 13.45
N GLY A 281 -8.44 8.28 12.38
CA GLY A 281 -8.46 9.68 11.99
C GLY A 281 -9.51 10.49 12.74
N THR A 282 -9.30 11.81 12.79
CA THR A 282 -10.39 12.78 12.98
C THR A 282 -10.60 13.55 11.68
N SER A 283 -11.68 14.33 11.57
CA SER A 283 -11.96 15.15 10.38
C SER A 283 -10.97 16.30 10.14
N ILE A 284 -9.96 16.45 10.99
CA ILE A 284 -8.89 17.45 10.93
C ILE A 284 -7.57 16.68 10.88
N ARG A 285 -6.53 17.24 10.22
CA ARG A 285 -5.15 16.73 10.27
C ARG A 285 -4.75 16.50 11.72
N SER A 286 -4.89 15.27 12.20
CA SER A 286 -4.57 14.91 13.57
C SER A 286 -3.07 14.68 13.69
N ALA A 287 -2.50 15.04 14.84
CA ALA A 287 -1.14 14.70 15.28
C ALA A 287 -0.92 13.17 15.48
N ASN A 288 -1.79 12.35 14.89
CA ASN A 288 -1.76 10.90 14.89
C ASN A 288 -0.73 10.45 13.86
N LEU A 289 0.54 10.52 14.27
CA LEU A 289 1.69 10.28 13.43
C LEU A 289 2.24 8.87 13.69
N PHE A 290 2.35 8.08 12.63
CA PHE A 290 3.17 6.87 12.59
C PHE A 290 4.48 7.21 11.88
N ASP A 291 5.61 6.96 12.53
CA ASP A 291 6.94 7.10 11.94
C ASP A 291 7.20 5.86 11.08
N LEU A 292 7.12 6.04 9.75
CA LEU A 292 7.35 4.97 8.79
C LEU A 292 8.84 4.66 8.63
N SER A 293 9.74 5.60 8.92
CA SER A 293 11.18 5.38 8.87
C SER A 293 11.62 4.43 10.00
N ALA A 294 11.05 4.59 11.19
CA ALA A 294 11.33 3.73 12.35
C ALA A 294 10.28 2.63 12.58
N TRP A 295 9.26 2.56 11.72
CA TRP A 295 8.11 1.66 11.80
C TRP A 295 7.46 1.58 13.20
N LYS A 296 7.22 2.76 13.81
CA LYS A 296 6.69 2.85 15.17
C LYS A 296 5.73 4.03 15.32
N ALA A 297 4.87 3.97 16.32
CA ALA A 297 4.09 5.13 16.73
C ALA A 297 5.03 6.24 17.26
N THR A 298 4.75 7.49 16.91
CA THR A 298 5.47 8.62 17.49
C THR A 298 5.02 8.87 18.93
N THR A 299 5.89 9.47 19.76
CA THR A 299 5.59 9.80 21.17
C THR A 299 4.42 10.77 21.34
N ASN A 300 3.99 11.43 20.26
CA ASN A 300 2.87 12.36 20.22
C ASN A 300 1.57 11.72 19.75
N ALA A 301 1.56 10.42 19.44
CA ALA A 301 0.33 9.71 19.11
C ALA A 301 -0.60 9.74 20.33
N ASP A 302 -1.72 10.46 20.20
CA ASP A 302 -2.78 10.47 21.19
C ASP A 302 -3.18 9.03 21.51
N THR A 303 -2.99 8.61 22.77
CA THR A 303 -3.29 7.25 23.22
C THR A 303 -4.77 6.91 23.06
N ALA A 304 -5.66 7.90 22.87
CA ALA A 304 -7.05 7.65 22.50
C ALA A 304 -7.21 7.15 21.06
N ASN A 305 -6.39 7.66 20.13
CA ASN A 305 -6.50 7.42 18.69
C ASN A 305 -5.55 6.35 18.15
N PHE A 306 -4.73 5.79 19.03
CA PHE A 306 -3.77 4.75 18.72
C PHE A 306 -4.10 3.46 19.49
N ARG A 307 -4.03 2.32 18.81
CA ARG A 307 -4.07 1.00 19.44
C ARG A 307 -2.93 0.16 18.90
N SER A 308 -2.22 -0.51 19.80
CA SER A 308 -1.25 -1.54 19.45
C SER A 308 -1.69 -2.85 20.05
N TYR A 309 -1.64 -3.90 19.25
CA TYR A 309 -1.95 -5.27 19.64
C TYR A 309 -1.19 -6.21 18.71
N SER A 310 -1.34 -7.50 18.92
CA SER A 310 -0.77 -8.54 18.06
C SER A 310 -1.84 -9.50 17.58
N ILE A 311 -1.62 -10.04 16.38
CA ILE A 311 -2.43 -11.10 15.81
C ILE A 311 -1.59 -12.35 15.61
N ASP A 312 -2.15 -13.47 16.03
CA ASP A 312 -1.70 -14.81 15.68
C ASP A 312 -2.59 -15.38 14.57
N VAL A 313 -1.95 -15.93 13.54
CA VAL A 313 -2.61 -16.80 12.57
C VAL A 313 -2.43 -18.24 13.05
N ASN A 314 -3.53 -18.94 13.31
CA ASN A 314 -3.51 -20.31 13.79
C ASN A 314 -4.59 -21.14 13.09
N HIS A 315 -4.22 -22.11 12.24
CA HIS A 315 -5.16 -23.02 11.57
C HIS A 315 -6.40 -22.31 10.97
N ARG A 316 -6.19 -21.32 10.08
CA ARG A 316 -7.23 -20.45 9.45
C ARG A 316 -7.91 -19.42 10.33
N THR A 317 -7.62 -19.41 11.62
CA THR A 317 -8.23 -18.46 12.56
C THR A 317 -7.25 -17.35 12.91
N LEU A 318 -7.80 -16.18 13.22
CA LEU A 318 -7.04 -15.05 13.75
C LEU A 318 -7.35 -14.94 15.24
N ASN A 319 -6.33 -14.94 16.08
CA ASN A 319 -6.44 -14.64 17.50
C ASN A 319 -5.76 -13.30 17.76
N SER A 320 -6.43 -12.39 18.45
CA SER A 320 -5.92 -11.03 18.70
C SER A 320 -5.78 -10.77 20.19
N THR A 321 -4.70 -10.09 20.57
CA THR A 321 -4.52 -9.51 21.91
C THR A 321 -5.23 -8.16 22.06
N GLY A 322 -5.88 -7.67 20.99
CA GLY A 322 -6.73 -6.49 21.01
C GLY A 322 -7.88 -6.62 22.01
N ASN A 323 -8.43 -5.49 22.44
CA ASN A 323 -9.50 -5.46 23.44
C ASN A 323 -10.67 -6.38 23.05
N GLY A 324 -11.05 -7.31 23.92
CA GLY A 324 -12.10 -8.30 23.66
C GLY A 324 -11.80 -9.26 22.50
N GLY A 325 -10.55 -9.39 22.08
CA GLY A 325 -10.15 -10.20 20.92
C GLY A 325 -10.40 -9.51 19.57
N SER A 326 -10.61 -8.18 19.54
CA SER A 326 -10.88 -7.46 18.29
C SER A 326 -9.74 -7.63 17.27
N ILE A 327 -10.10 -8.03 16.05
CA ILE A 327 -9.19 -8.09 14.90
C ILE A 327 -8.93 -6.71 14.31
N TYR A 328 -9.95 -5.83 14.35
CA TYR A 328 -9.90 -4.51 13.74
C TYR A 328 -9.92 -3.40 14.74
#